data_AF-A0A9D9CTZ0-F1
#
_entry.id   AF-A0A9D9CTZ0-F1
#
_cell.length_a   1.000
_cell.length_b   1.000
_cell.length_c   1.000
_cell.angle_alpha   90.00
_cell.angle_beta   90.00
_cell.angle_gamma   90.00
#
_symmetry.space_group_name_H-M   'P 1'
#
loop_
_entity.id
_entity.type
_entity.pdbx_description
1 polymer ?
#
loop_
_entity_poly.entity_id
_entity_poly.type
_entity_poly.pdbx_seq_one_letter_code
_entity_poly.pdbx_strand_id
1 'polypeptide(L)'
;MKKLTVILTLLLAAMVTAQGQIRFSSDFESGAIGEVIHLDSATFVMMQEDTVSLHSFVVKGAYDPKNPIDTTLPPSPRWFYFQMTGVKDKLVYLNFEDTDPLRPLYSYDNVTWERFAPCEAAFRKVSKRFEQDTVYLAYYQPYTFSYLEKRLQEWGSHDWVKIDSIGHSFENRPIWMMHVTDESVPAEGKKRVWLHARQHPSESPASWLTDGFISALVADTPEGAALRKQIDAYIIPQTNPDGVVNGLSRCNITGVNQEINFARSADSTVVEVQYIKDMIEKLNGEGIFDVALNIHSQVANHASYWLHRAKGTSKDFLRRELVLADLTASLNDYICPEDMQFSNIAARYPEGWFWNLAGEKTLAVTFETSYTCYSKNFNGPWLDSLNLRDFGERLLMATAESMALSVPGRTIVLPPAKVSGKFEAVSLDELTYMGDVAWKAIKPNGKVKYSAEYLEAGEYEVYMYISAPNDEKQCKGERGWKLIGKHTQKESGVLKYNHKVNQKGGVAGALLLIKTK
;
A
#
# COMPACT_ATOMS: atom_id res chain seq x y z
N MET A 1 -54.36 61.14 -5.08
CA MET A 1 -53.90 60.58 -6.36
C MET A 1 -52.61 61.28 -6.81
N LYS A 2 -51.46 60.65 -6.60
CA LYS A 2 -50.26 60.74 -7.47
C LYS A 2 -49.40 59.51 -7.17
N LYS A 3 -48.90 58.92 -8.25
CA LYS A 3 -48.64 57.49 -8.43
C LYS A 3 -47.38 57.01 -7.71
N LEU A 4 -47.50 55.79 -7.22
CA LEU A 4 -46.48 54.89 -6.66
C LEU A 4 -45.95 54.01 -7.80
N THR A 5 -44.75 54.25 -8.31
CA THR A 5 -43.95 53.39 -9.25
C THR A 5 -42.63 54.15 -9.45
N VAL A 6 -41.40 53.65 -9.32
CA VAL A 6 -40.79 52.34 -9.62
C VAL A 6 -39.52 52.22 -8.74
N ILE A 7 -39.44 51.23 -7.86
CA ILE A 7 -38.16 50.65 -7.38
C ILE A 7 -38.35 49.14 -7.47
N LEU A 8 -38.22 48.58 -8.67
CA LEU A 8 -38.16 47.13 -8.88
C LEU A 8 -37.50 46.79 -10.22
N THR A 9 -36.29 47.28 -10.46
CA THR A 9 -35.55 46.93 -11.70
C THR A 9 -34.05 46.70 -11.51
N LEU A 10 -33.59 46.52 -10.26
CA LEU A 10 -32.18 46.22 -9.97
C LEU A 10 -31.95 44.92 -9.15
N LEU A 11 -33.00 44.26 -8.67
CA LEU A 11 -32.86 42.97 -7.96
C LEU A 11 -33.01 41.73 -8.84
N LEU A 12 -33.63 41.83 -10.03
CA LEU A 12 -33.86 40.65 -10.89
C LEU A 12 -32.64 40.31 -11.77
N ALA A 13 -31.78 41.28 -12.09
CA ALA A 13 -30.60 41.05 -12.93
C ALA A 13 -29.44 40.37 -12.18
N ALA A 14 -29.40 40.45 -10.84
CA ALA A 14 -28.39 39.78 -10.02
C ALA A 14 -28.75 38.31 -9.69
N MET A 15 -30.03 37.91 -9.78
CA MET A 15 -30.44 36.53 -9.54
C MET A 15 -30.36 35.63 -10.79
N VAL A 16 -30.42 36.22 -12.00
CA VAL A 16 -30.35 35.44 -13.27
C VAL A 16 -28.90 35.09 -13.67
N THR A 17 -27.88 35.75 -13.12
CA THR A 17 -26.46 35.45 -13.39
C THR A 17 -25.87 34.36 -12.50
N ALA A 18 -26.54 34.00 -11.40
CA ALA A 18 -26.06 32.96 -10.48
C ALA A 18 -26.40 31.53 -10.94
N GLN A 19 -27.38 31.38 -11.84
CA GLN A 19 -27.97 30.10 -12.26
C GLN A 19 -27.30 29.66 -13.58
N GLY A 20 -26.04 29.24 -13.50
CA GLY A 20 -25.25 28.88 -14.69
C GLY A 20 -23.74 28.84 -14.46
N GLN A 21 -23.24 29.51 -13.43
CA GLN A 21 -21.83 29.53 -13.11
C GLN A 21 -21.40 28.24 -12.38
N ILE A 22 -20.37 27.58 -12.91
CA ILE A 22 -19.70 26.48 -12.21
C ILE A 22 -18.80 27.09 -11.12
N ARG A 23 -18.88 26.58 -9.90
CA ARG A 23 -18.03 27.01 -8.77
C ARG A 23 -17.14 25.86 -8.32
N PHE A 24 -15.94 26.20 -7.87
CA PHE A 24 -14.95 25.28 -7.35
C PHE A 24 -14.73 25.57 -5.86
N SER A 25 -14.60 24.54 -5.04
CA SER A 25 -14.25 24.66 -3.62
C SER A 25 -13.34 23.51 -3.22
N SER A 26 -12.40 23.78 -2.33
CA SER A 26 -11.61 22.75 -1.64
C SER A 26 -11.60 23.00 -0.12
N ASP A 27 -12.59 23.74 0.39
CA ASP A 27 -12.71 24.11 1.81
C ASP A 27 -13.30 22.95 2.63
N PHE A 28 -12.55 21.86 2.70
CA PHE A 28 -12.85 20.65 3.46
C PHE A 28 -11.56 19.86 3.69
N GLU A 29 -11.62 18.86 4.59
CA GLU A 29 -10.46 18.04 4.93
C GLU A 29 -9.83 17.39 3.69
N SER A 30 -8.50 17.50 3.57
CA SER A 30 -7.69 17.02 2.44
C SER A 30 -7.99 17.73 1.11
N GLY A 31 -8.89 18.72 1.11
CA GLY A 31 -9.22 19.50 -0.07
C GLY A 31 -8.02 20.31 -0.55
N ALA A 32 -7.72 20.20 -1.84
CA ALA A 32 -6.63 20.93 -2.48
C ALA A 32 -6.99 21.29 -3.92
N ILE A 33 -6.90 22.58 -4.22
CA ILE A 33 -6.88 23.12 -5.58
C ILE A 33 -6.11 24.44 -5.54
N GLY A 34 -5.33 24.72 -6.58
CA GLY A 34 -4.63 25.98 -6.73
C GLY A 34 -5.53 27.00 -7.43
N GLU A 35 -5.15 27.34 -8.66
CA GLU A 35 -5.89 28.30 -9.49
C GLU A 35 -6.79 27.57 -10.49
N VAL A 36 -8.01 28.09 -10.69
CA VAL A 36 -8.90 27.64 -11.76
C VAL A 36 -9.17 28.79 -12.71
N ILE A 37 -8.78 28.60 -13.98
CA ILE A 37 -8.94 29.59 -15.03
C ILE A 37 -10.04 29.14 -15.97
N HIS A 38 -11.14 29.89 -16.02
CA HIS A 38 -12.19 29.68 -17.00
C HIS A 38 -11.70 30.15 -18.37
N LEU A 39 -11.62 29.24 -19.34
CA LEU A 39 -11.16 29.54 -20.70
C LEU A 39 -12.30 30.01 -21.59
N ASP A 40 -13.37 29.21 -21.68
CA ASP A 40 -14.50 29.49 -22.58
C ASP A 40 -15.75 28.67 -22.18
N SER A 41 -16.90 29.11 -22.65
CA SER A 41 -18.18 28.41 -22.56
C SER A 41 -18.93 28.48 -23.89
N ALA A 42 -19.49 27.35 -24.33
CA ALA A 42 -20.28 27.28 -25.56
C ALA A 42 -21.58 26.49 -25.32
N THR A 43 -22.67 26.87 -25.97
CA THR A 43 -23.92 26.08 -25.93
C THR A 43 -24.27 25.59 -27.33
N PHE A 44 -24.47 24.29 -27.46
CA PHE A 44 -24.79 23.63 -28.71
C PHE A 44 -26.19 23.05 -28.66
N VAL A 45 -26.95 23.16 -29.74
CA VAL A 45 -28.22 22.44 -29.91
C VAL A 45 -27.90 21.09 -30.56
N MET A 46 -28.11 20.00 -29.83
CA MET A 46 -27.78 18.65 -30.30
C MET A 46 -28.91 18.07 -31.16
N MET A 47 -30.15 18.23 -30.73
CA MET A 47 -31.39 17.91 -31.46
C MET A 47 -32.49 18.90 -31.03
N GLN A 48 -33.63 18.91 -31.72
CA GLN A 48 -34.76 19.81 -31.44
C GLN A 48 -35.05 19.86 -29.91
N GLU A 49 -34.79 21.01 -29.30
CA GLU A 49 -34.94 21.31 -27.85
C GLU A 49 -33.91 20.72 -26.86
N ASP A 50 -32.96 19.89 -27.30
CA ASP A 50 -31.85 19.42 -26.45
C ASP A 50 -30.61 20.30 -26.63
N THR A 51 -30.20 20.97 -25.56
CA THR A 51 -29.03 21.86 -25.53
C THR A 51 -27.97 21.32 -24.57
N VAL A 52 -26.71 21.39 -24.99
CA VAL A 52 -25.55 21.04 -24.17
C VAL A 52 -24.69 22.27 -23.99
N SER A 53 -24.47 22.68 -22.74
CA SER A 53 -23.50 23.72 -22.40
C SER A 53 -22.15 23.09 -22.06
N LEU A 54 -21.14 23.43 -22.87
CA LEU A 54 -19.73 23.13 -22.66
C LEU A 54 -19.08 24.24 -21.83
N HIS A 55 -18.29 23.87 -20.84
CA HIS A 55 -17.44 24.79 -20.08
C HIS A 55 -16.02 24.24 -19.99
N SER A 56 -15.02 25.06 -20.32
CA SER A 56 -13.62 24.67 -20.36
C SER A 56 -12.78 25.41 -19.32
N PHE A 57 -11.99 24.68 -18.55
CA PHE A 57 -11.14 25.24 -17.50
C PHE A 57 -9.70 24.71 -17.58
N VAL A 58 -8.75 25.55 -17.19
CA VAL A 58 -7.42 25.10 -16.76
C VAL A 58 -7.43 25.02 -15.24
N VAL A 59 -6.95 23.91 -14.70
CA VAL A 59 -6.78 23.68 -13.26
C VAL A 59 -5.29 23.60 -12.96
N LYS A 60 -4.84 24.42 -12.03
CA LYS A 60 -3.49 24.38 -11.44
C LYS A 60 -3.57 23.80 -10.03
N GLY A 61 -2.61 22.97 -9.67
CA GLY A 61 -2.53 22.32 -8.37
C GLY A 61 -2.15 23.28 -7.26
N ALA A 62 -2.49 22.90 -6.03
CA ALA A 62 -1.99 23.58 -4.85
C ALA A 62 -0.57 23.07 -4.58
N TYR A 63 0.42 23.96 -4.64
CA TYR A 63 1.81 23.58 -4.38
C TYR A 63 2.06 23.38 -2.90
N ASP A 64 2.77 22.31 -2.57
CA ASP A 64 3.37 22.11 -1.27
C ASP A 64 4.17 23.34 -0.79
N PRO A 65 4.34 23.53 0.54
CA PRO A 65 5.27 24.51 1.06
C PRO A 65 6.71 24.24 0.61
N LYS A 66 7.50 25.29 0.44
CA LYS A 66 8.93 25.15 0.13
C LYS A 66 9.67 24.48 1.27
N ASN A 67 10.47 23.48 0.96
CA ASN A 67 11.30 22.79 1.94
C ASN A 67 12.39 23.74 2.48
N PRO A 68 12.39 24.08 3.78
CA PRO A 68 13.34 25.03 4.35
C PRO A 68 14.72 24.41 4.59
N ILE A 69 14.83 23.08 4.52
CA ILE A 69 16.05 22.34 4.83
C ILE A 69 16.74 21.79 3.57
N ASP A 70 15.96 21.28 2.62
CA ASP A 70 16.43 20.84 1.31
C ASP A 70 15.77 21.66 0.21
N THR A 71 16.37 22.81 -0.09
CA THR A 71 15.86 23.76 -1.09
C THR A 71 16.00 23.25 -2.52
N THR A 72 16.61 22.08 -2.75
CA THR A 72 16.78 21.50 -4.09
C THR A 72 15.54 20.72 -4.53
N LEU A 73 14.70 20.29 -3.58
CA LEU A 73 13.44 19.62 -3.87
C LEU A 73 12.35 20.64 -4.21
N PRO A 74 11.85 20.67 -5.46
CA PRO A 74 10.77 21.56 -5.81
C PRO A 74 9.47 21.15 -5.08
N PRO A 75 8.63 22.11 -4.67
CA PRO A 75 7.34 21.76 -4.10
C PRO A 75 6.46 21.03 -5.12
N SER A 76 5.70 20.05 -4.65
CA SER A 76 4.86 19.21 -5.49
C SER A 76 3.41 19.70 -5.50
N PRO A 77 2.77 19.86 -6.68
CA PRO A 77 1.34 20.19 -6.79
C PRO A 77 0.49 18.97 -7.19
N ARG A 78 0.94 17.75 -6.86
CA ARG A 78 0.37 16.52 -7.43
C ARG A 78 -1.06 16.29 -6.96
N TRP A 79 -1.29 16.37 -5.66
CA TRP A 79 -2.60 16.13 -5.07
C TRP A 79 -3.57 17.22 -5.49
N PHE A 80 -4.78 16.80 -5.85
CA PHE A 80 -5.94 17.66 -5.90
C PHE A 80 -7.12 16.89 -5.36
N TYR A 81 -8.01 17.62 -4.72
CA TYR A 81 -9.29 17.13 -4.24
C TYR A 81 -10.21 18.34 -4.07
N PHE A 82 -11.20 18.47 -4.93
CA PHE A 82 -12.07 19.64 -4.96
C PHE A 82 -13.50 19.26 -5.34
N GLN A 83 -14.43 20.11 -4.93
CA GLN A 83 -15.83 20.06 -5.29
C GLN A 83 -16.10 21.04 -6.43
N MET A 84 -16.90 20.62 -7.40
CA MET A 84 -17.57 21.49 -8.35
C MET A 84 -19.07 21.51 -8.07
N THR A 85 -19.69 22.70 -8.13
CA THR A 85 -21.14 22.88 -8.05
C THR A 85 -21.67 23.62 -9.27
N GLY A 86 -22.96 23.48 -9.58
CA GLY A 86 -23.55 24.06 -10.78
C GLY A 86 -23.17 23.30 -12.06
N VAL A 87 -22.80 22.02 -11.99
CA VAL A 87 -22.32 21.23 -13.15
C VAL A 87 -23.37 20.33 -13.79
N LYS A 88 -24.59 20.27 -13.24
CA LYS A 88 -25.62 19.35 -13.72
C LYS A 88 -25.91 19.57 -15.20
N ASP A 89 -25.95 18.48 -15.96
CA ASP A 89 -26.25 18.43 -17.40
C ASP A 89 -25.27 19.20 -18.30
N LYS A 90 -24.16 19.71 -17.73
CA LYS A 90 -23.12 20.44 -18.46
C LYS A 90 -21.97 19.51 -18.84
N LEU A 91 -21.44 19.72 -20.04
CA LEU A 91 -20.18 19.11 -20.45
C LEU A 91 -19.04 19.97 -19.89
N VAL A 92 -18.26 19.40 -18.98
CA VAL A 92 -17.14 20.11 -18.35
C VAL A 92 -15.84 19.52 -18.84
N TYR A 93 -14.98 20.37 -19.38
CA TYR A 93 -13.62 20.06 -19.78
C TYR A 93 -12.63 20.69 -18.80
N LEU A 94 -11.77 19.87 -18.19
CA LEU A 94 -10.70 20.32 -17.31
C LEU A 94 -9.35 19.91 -17.89
N ASN A 95 -8.43 20.86 -17.98
CA ASN A 95 -7.03 20.62 -18.32
C ASN A 95 -6.16 20.90 -17.09
N PHE A 96 -5.53 19.87 -16.55
CA PHE A 96 -4.60 19.97 -15.44
C PHE A 96 -3.21 20.36 -15.95
N GLU A 97 -2.69 21.51 -15.52
CA GLU A 97 -1.45 22.09 -16.07
C GLU A 97 -0.18 21.46 -15.48
N ASP A 98 -0.12 21.37 -14.17
CA ASP A 98 1.07 21.12 -13.35
C ASP A 98 1.04 19.79 -12.57
N THR A 99 -0.08 19.07 -12.61
CA THR A 99 -0.23 17.70 -12.09
C THR A 99 -0.40 16.67 -13.21
N ASP A 100 -0.33 15.38 -12.89
CA ASP A 100 -0.24 14.26 -13.83
C ASP A 100 -1.30 13.15 -13.62
N PRO A 101 -2.60 13.47 -13.42
CA PRO A 101 -3.60 12.46 -13.15
C PRO A 101 -3.79 11.54 -14.36
N LEU A 102 -3.62 10.23 -14.15
CA LEU A 102 -4.03 9.23 -15.13
C LEU A 102 -5.39 8.67 -14.74
N ARG A 103 -6.45 9.13 -15.44
CA ARG A 103 -7.85 8.78 -15.15
C ARG A 103 -8.17 8.98 -13.66
N PRO A 104 -8.30 10.23 -13.19
CA PRO A 104 -8.60 10.53 -11.79
C PRO A 104 -9.97 9.96 -11.38
N LEU A 105 -10.36 10.17 -10.13
CA LEU A 105 -11.66 9.73 -9.63
C LEU A 105 -12.60 10.92 -9.42
N TYR A 106 -13.90 10.65 -9.57
CA TYR A 106 -14.97 11.56 -9.19
C TYR A 106 -15.99 10.87 -8.29
N SER A 107 -16.76 11.65 -7.56
CA SER A 107 -17.83 11.16 -6.68
C SER A 107 -18.96 12.17 -6.60
N TYR A 108 -20.20 11.72 -6.60
CA TYR A 108 -21.36 12.61 -6.41
C TYR A 108 -21.74 12.80 -4.93
N ASP A 109 -21.40 11.84 -4.08
CA ASP A 109 -21.78 11.78 -2.65
C ASP A 109 -20.58 11.94 -1.70
N ASN A 110 -19.37 12.05 -2.25
CA ASN A 110 -18.10 12.06 -1.53
C ASN A 110 -17.76 10.77 -0.77
N VAL A 111 -18.44 9.66 -1.10
CA VAL A 111 -18.29 8.35 -0.45
C VAL A 111 -18.00 7.28 -1.48
N THR A 112 -18.79 7.25 -2.54
CA THR A 112 -18.69 6.31 -3.65
C THR A 112 -17.89 6.97 -4.76
N TRP A 113 -16.71 6.41 -5.06
CA TRP A 113 -15.77 6.98 -6.03
C TRP A 113 -15.75 6.15 -7.30
N GLU A 114 -15.87 6.84 -8.43
CA GLU A 114 -15.83 6.28 -9.77
C GLU A 114 -14.61 6.81 -10.52
N ARG A 115 -13.99 5.96 -11.32
CA ARG A 115 -12.89 6.37 -12.19
C ARG A 115 -13.44 6.89 -13.51
N PHE A 116 -12.93 8.03 -13.98
CA PHE A 116 -13.26 8.51 -15.33
C PHE A 116 -13.01 7.42 -16.38
N ALA A 117 -13.95 7.26 -17.31
CA ALA A 117 -13.81 6.29 -18.38
C ALA A 117 -12.63 6.64 -19.31
N PRO A 118 -12.06 5.68 -20.06
CA PRO A 118 -10.97 5.97 -20.99
C PRO A 118 -11.31 7.04 -22.05
N CYS A 119 -12.57 7.16 -22.44
CA CYS A 119 -13.04 8.20 -23.37
C CYS A 119 -13.25 9.57 -22.70
N GLU A 120 -13.37 9.61 -21.38
CA GLU A 120 -13.58 10.84 -20.60
C GLU A 120 -12.25 11.44 -20.11
N ALA A 121 -11.15 10.69 -20.16
CA ALA A 121 -9.86 11.13 -19.63
C ALA A 121 -8.70 10.77 -20.57
N ALA A 122 -7.91 11.78 -20.95
CA ALA A 122 -6.75 11.60 -21.82
C ALA A 122 -5.60 12.50 -21.35
N PHE A 123 -4.44 11.91 -21.07
CA PHE A 123 -3.30 12.60 -20.45
C PHE A 123 -3.77 13.35 -19.19
N ARG A 124 -3.48 14.65 -19.10
CA ARG A 124 -3.84 15.54 -17.99
C ARG A 124 -5.21 16.21 -18.18
N LYS A 125 -6.13 15.59 -18.88
CA LYS A 125 -7.42 16.19 -19.24
C LYS A 125 -8.57 15.26 -18.89
N VAL A 126 -9.67 15.86 -18.45
CA VAL A 126 -10.96 15.17 -18.32
C VAL A 126 -12.07 15.95 -19.02
N SER A 127 -13.02 15.23 -19.59
CA SER A 127 -14.19 15.76 -20.29
C SER A 127 -15.38 14.87 -19.98
N LYS A 128 -16.35 15.38 -19.21
CA LYS A 128 -17.53 14.61 -18.80
C LYS A 128 -18.78 15.48 -18.73
N ARG A 129 -19.92 14.90 -19.11
CA ARG A 129 -21.24 15.47 -18.81
C ARG A 129 -21.69 14.93 -17.44
N PHE A 130 -21.87 15.81 -16.46
CA PHE A 130 -22.23 15.40 -15.10
C PHE A 130 -23.74 15.29 -14.93
N GLU A 131 -24.18 14.29 -14.17
CA GLU A 131 -25.60 13.96 -13.96
C GLU A 131 -26.19 14.66 -12.73
N GLN A 132 -25.33 15.09 -11.81
CA GLN A 132 -25.71 15.78 -10.59
C GLN A 132 -25.08 17.16 -10.53
N ASP A 133 -25.65 18.04 -9.71
CA ASP A 133 -25.20 19.43 -9.64
C ASP A 133 -23.90 19.62 -8.86
N THR A 134 -23.63 18.71 -7.92
CA THR A 134 -22.42 18.68 -7.11
C THR A 134 -21.62 17.44 -7.43
N VAL A 135 -20.32 17.60 -7.64
CA VAL A 135 -19.39 16.50 -7.88
C VAL A 135 -18.04 16.82 -7.22
N TYR A 136 -17.41 15.81 -6.64
CA TYR A 136 -16.06 15.86 -6.12
C TYR A 136 -15.13 15.21 -7.13
N LEU A 137 -13.94 15.77 -7.33
CA LEU A 137 -12.87 15.19 -8.15
C LEU A 137 -11.62 15.11 -7.30
N ALA A 138 -10.88 14.01 -7.40
CA ALA A 138 -9.63 13.82 -6.70
C ALA A 138 -8.59 13.07 -7.55
N TYR A 139 -7.31 13.32 -7.27
CA TYR A 139 -6.20 12.60 -7.91
C TYR A 139 -6.35 11.09 -7.71
N TYR A 140 -6.74 10.69 -6.50
CA TYR A 140 -7.17 9.35 -6.14
C TYR A 140 -8.24 9.41 -5.05
N GLN A 141 -8.93 8.30 -4.75
CA GLN A 141 -9.89 8.23 -3.65
C GLN A 141 -9.25 8.65 -2.32
N PRO A 142 -9.72 9.75 -1.69
CA PRO A 142 -9.17 10.24 -0.43
C PRO A 142 -9.33 9.23 0.70
N TYR A 143 -8.31 9.15 1.55
CA TYR A 143 -8.36 8.50 2.86
C TYR A 143 -8.00 9.58 3.86
N THR A 144 -9.01 10.20 4.46
CA THR A 144 -8.84 11.39 5.30
C THR A 144 -8.40 11.01 6.72
N PHE A 145 -7.93 11.99 7.49
CA PHE A 145 -7.57 11.75 8.89
C PHE A 145 -8.82 11.43 9.72
N SER A 146 -9.95 12.10 9.48
CA SER A 146 -11.21 11.75 10.15
C SER A 146 -11.69 10.33 9.81
N TYR A 147 -11.46 9.88 8.57
CA TYR A 147 -11.73 8.49 8.18
C TYR A 147 -10.82 7.52 8.93
N LEU A 148 -9.51 7.84 9.03
CA LEU A 148 -8.57 7.06 9.84
C LEU A 148 -9.04 6.94 11.28
N GLU A 149 -9.45 8.05 11.92
CA GLU A 149 -9.92 8.04 13.31
C GLU A 149 -11.15 7.16 13.49
N LYS A 150 -12.08 7.14 12.53
CA LYS A 150 -13.20 6.20 12.54
C LYS A 150 -12.73 4.75 12.45
N ARG A 151 -11.75 4.44 11.58
CA ARG A 151 -11.18 3.09 11.46
C ARG A 151 -10.44 2.65 12.72
N LEU A 152 -9.72 3.56 13.38
CA LEU A 152 -9.08 3.31 14.67
C LEU A 152 -10.11 2.97 15.74
N GLN A 153 -11.26 3.65 15.80
CA GLN A 153 -12.35 3.29 16.72
C GLN A 153 -12.91 1.89 16.45
N GLU A 154 -13.10 1.54 15.17
CA GLU A 154 -13.58 0.22 14.77
C GLU A 154 -12.58 -0.88 15.15
N TRP A 155 -11.30 -0.72 14.80
CA TRP A 155 -10.25 -1.68 15.13
C TRP A 155 -9.95 -1.76 16.64
N GLY A 156 -10.01 -0.63 17.35
CA GLY A 156 -9.78 -0.53 18.78
C GLY A 156 -10.90 -1.11 19.65
N SER A 157 -11.99 -1.59 19.04
CA SER A 157 -13.06 -2.30 19.74
C SER A 157 -12.69 -3.72 20.18
N HIS A 158 -11.54 -4.24 19.70
CA HIS A 158 -11.05 -5.57 20.02
C HIS A 158 -10.03 -5.56 21.18
N ASP A 159 -10.13 -6.53 22.09
CA ASP A 159 -9.24 -6.64 23.27
C ASP A 159 -7.75 -6.83 22.92
N TRP A 160 -7.46 -7.32 21.73
CA TRP A 160 -6.10 -7.53 21.20
C TRP A 160 -5.54 -6.32 20.44
N VAL A 161 -6.16 -5.15 20.57
CA VAL A 161 -5.72 -3.90 19.95
C VAL A 161 -5.59 -2.81 21.00
N LYS A 162 -4.39 -2.25 21.14
CA LYS A 162 -4.14 -1.03 21.90
C LYS A 162 -3.80 0.09 20.95
N ILE A 163 -4.40 1.26 21.15
CA ILE A 163 -4.18 2.44 20.30
C ILE A 163 -3.74 3.58 21.20
N ASP A 164 -2.60 4.18 20.89
CA ASP A 164 -2.11 5.36 21.57
C ASP A 164 -1.36 6.26 20.58
N SER A 165 -1.17 7.52 20.95
CA SER A 165 -0.38 8.46 20.18
C SER A 165 1.10 8.36 20.57
N ILE A 166 1.99 8.28 19.58
CA ILE A 166 3.45 8.32 19.81
C ILE A 166 3.97 9.75 20.03
N GLY A 167 3.11 10.75 19.85
CA GLY A 167 3.44 12.17 19.82
C GLY A 167 2.52 12.94 18.88
N HIS A 168 2.72 14.25 18.79
CA HIS A 168 1.87 15.13 17.98
C HIS A 168 2.66 15.76 16.83
N SER A 169 2.03 15.89 15.67
CA SER A 169 2.57 16.60 14.50
C SER A 169 2.79 18.08 14.78
N PHE A 170 3.34 18.80 13.79
CA PHE A 170 3.60 20.24 13.89
C PHE A 170 2.36 21.07 14.26
N GLU A 171 1.19 20.78 13.67
CA GLU A 171 -0.09 21.42 14.00
C GLU A 171 -0.84 20.70 15.13
N ASN A 172 -0.12 19.95 15.96
CA ASN A 172 -0.62 19.29 17.16
C ASN A 172 -1.72 18.24 16.90
N ARG A 173 -1.63 17.50 15.79
CA ARG A 173 -2.49 16.32 15.55
C ARG A 173 -1.79 15.05 16.05
N PRO A 174 -2.52 14.13 16.70
CA PRO A 174 -1.90 12.91 17.21
C PRO A 174 -1.39 12.03 16.06
N ILE A 175 -0.19 11.48 16.24
CA ILE A 175 0.37 10.44 15.39
C ILE A 175 0.01 9.11 16.03
N TRP A 176 -1.01 8.46 15.49
CA TRP A 176 -1.57 7.23 16.06
C TRP A 176 -0.69 6.01 15.76
N MET A 177 -0.47 5.18 16.78
CA MET A 177 0.11 3.85 16.64
C MET A 177 -0.82 2.80 17.25
N MET A 178 -0.95 1.69 16.55
CA MET A 178 -1.64 0.50 17.03
C MET A 178 -0.61 -0.53 17.48
N HIS A 179 -0.85 -1.14 18.63
CA HIS A 179 -0.19 -2.36 19.09
C HIS A 179 -1.19 -3.51 19.02
N VAL A 180 -0.92 -4.50 18.17
CA VAL A 180 -1.84 -5.60 17.87
C VAL A 180 -1.18 -6.94 18.19
N THR A 181 -1.67 -7.61 19.23
CA THR A 181 -1.20 -8.94 19.63
C THR A 181 -2.20 -9.61 20.58
N ASP A 182 -2.20 -10.95 20.63
CA ASP A 182 -2.97 -11.71 21.63
C ASP A 182 -2.15 -11.82 22.92
N GLU A 183 -2.46 -11.00 23.92
CA GLU A 183 -1.75 -10.96 25.21
C GLU A 183 -1.93 -12.23 26.06
N SER A 184 -2.82 -13.16 25.67
CA SER A 184 -2.92 -14.47 26.35
C SER A 184 -1.73 -15.39 26.05
N VAL A 185 -0.97 -15.10 24.99
CA VAL A 185 0.26 -15.81 24.62
C VAL A 185 1.47 -14.94 24.99
N PRO A 186 2.48 -15.48 25.72
CA PRO A 186 3.70 -14.75 26.02
C PRO A 186 4.35 -14.13 24.79
N ALA A 187 4.99 -12.96 24.95
CA ALA A 187 5.70 -12.30 23.87
C ALA A 187 6.92 -13.10 23.38
N GLU A 188 7.50 -13.94 24.25
CA GLU A 188 8.63 -14.80 23.89
C GLU A 188 8.23 -15.80 22.79
N GLY A 189 8.98 -15.77 21.68
CA GLY A 189 8.71 -16.59 20.50
C GLY A 189 7.78 -15.97 19.46
N LYS A 190 7.09 -14.85 19.77
CA LYS A 190 6.35 -14.09 18.76
C LYS A 190 7.30 -13.34 17.82
N LYS A 191 6.84 -13.16 16.59
CA LYS A 191 7.50 -12.38 15.56
C LYS A 191 7.12 -10.91 15.68
N ARG A 192 8.12 -10.03 15.79
CA ARG A 192 7.89 -8.59 15.93
C ARG A 192 7.81 -7.94 14.56
N VAL A 193 6.69 -7.27 14.28
CA VAL A 193 6.44 -6.62 12.98
C VAL A 193 6.22 -5.13 13.18
N TRP A 194 6.99 -4.31 12.46
CA TRP A 194 6.76 -2.88 12.35
C TRP A 194 6.11 -2.57 11.00
N LEU A 195 5.10 -1.72 10.98
CA LEU A 195 4.55 -1.15 9.74
C LEU A 195 4.31 0.34 9.95
N HIS A 196 4.74 1.16 9.01
CA HIS A 196 4.27 2.53 8.94
C HIS A 196 3.92 2.90 7.50
N ALA A 197 3.00 3.84 7.36
CA ALA A 197 2.51 4.26 6.07
C ALA A 197 2.35 5.79 5.99
N ARG A 198 2.18 6.25 4.75
CA ARG A 198 1.60 7.58 4.45
C ARG A 198 2.43 8.76 4.96
N GLN A 199 3.75 8.69 4.80
CA GLN A 199 4.64 9.84 5.01
C GLN A 199 4.42 10.91 3.94
N HIS A 200 4.19 10.50 2.70
CA HIS A 200 3.74 11.39 1.63
C HIS A 200 2.20 11.45 1.63
N PRO A 201 1.60 12.63 1.82
CA PRO A 201 0.15 12.71 2.04
C PRO A 201 -0.72 12.33 0.83
N SER A 202 -0.28 12.59 -0.40
CA SER A 202 -1.06 12.25 -1.60
C SER A 202 -1.23 10.75 -1.82
N GLU A 203 -0.42 9.92 -1.14
CA GLU A 203 -0.31 8.48 -1.39
C GLU A 203 -1.45 7.69 -0.73
N SER A 204 -2.69 8.11 -1.00
CA SER A 204 -3.90 7.43 -0.52
C SER A 204 -4.01 5.95 -0.81
N PRO A 205 -3.50 5.42 -1.93
CA PRO A 205 -3.46 3.98 -2.12
C PRO A 205 -2.75 3.23 -0.97
N ALA A 206 -1.68 3.80 -0.40
CA ALA A 206 -0.93 3.21 0.71
C ALA A 206 -1.79 3.01 1.96
N SER A 207 -2.68 3.96 2.28
CA SER A 207 -3.57 3.82 3.45
C SER A 207 -4.70 2.83 3.21
N TRP A 208 -5.25 2.74 2.00
CA TRP A 208 -6.25 1.69 1.69
C TRP A 208 -5.65 0.29 1.76
N LEU A 209 -4.41 0.12 1.30
CA LEU A 209 -3.66 -1.13 1.44
C LEU A 209 -3.37 -1.44 2.92
N THR A 210 -2.90 -0.45 3.68
CA THR A 210 -2.63 -0.60 5.12
C THR A 210 -3.91 -0.91 5.90
N ASP A 211 -5.05 -0.33 5.53
CA ASP A 211 -6.36 -0.61 6.12
C ASP A 211 -6.76 -2.09 5.93
N GLY A 212 -6.51 -2.66 4.75
CA GLY A 212 -6.73 -4.09 4.51
C GLY A 212 -5.82 -4.99 5.33
N PHE A 213 -4.53 -4.64 5.42
CA PHE A 213 -3.56 -5.34 6.26
C PHE A 213 -4.01 -5.37 7.73
N ILE A 214 -4.36 -4.20 8.28
CA ILE A 214 -4.81 -4.08 9.68
C ILE A 214 -6.11 -4.85 9.87
N SER A 215 -7.08 -4.68 8.97
CA SER A 215 -8.39 -5.33 9.06
C SER A 215 -8.26 -6.85 9.10
N ALA A 216 -7.42 -7.44 8.26
CA ALA A 216 -7.17 -8.89 8.27
C ALA A 216 -6.49 -9.35 9.57
N LEU A 217 -5.55 -8.56 10.11
CA LEU A 217 -4.85 -8.90 11.35
C LEU A 217 -5.75 -8.81 12.58
N VAL A 218 -6.65 -7.83 12.65
CA VAL A 218 -7.54 -7.63 13.81
C VAL A 218 -8.85 -8.42 13.71
N ALA A 219 -9.20 -8.94 12.54
CA ALA A 219 -10.44 -9.67 12.31
C ALA A 219 -10.63 -10.84 13.27
N ASP A 220 -11.88 -11.08 13.68
CA ASP A 220 -12.27 -12.26 14.45
C ASP A 220 -12.45 -13.48 13.54
N THR A 221 -11.36 -13.87 12.88
CA THR A 221 -11.26 -15.05 12.03
C THR A 221 -10.22 -16.03 12.60
N PRO A 222 -10.30 -17.33 12.27
CA PRO A 222 -9.28 -18.30 12.68
C PRO A 222 -7.86 -17.89 12.27
N GLU A 223 -7.70 -17.30 11.08
CA GLU A 223 -6.44 -16.82 10.55
C GLU A 223 -5.93 -15.60 11.34
N GLY A 224 -6.78 -14.59 11.54
CA GLY A 224 -6.42 -13.41 12.33
C GLY A 224 -6.03 -13.77 13.76
N ALA A 225 -6.82 -14.62 14.42
CA ALA A 225 -6.52 -15.11 15.77
C ALA A 225 -5.20 -15.88 15.84
N ALA A 226 -4.91 -16.73 14.84
CA ALA A 226 -3.65 -17.45 14.78
C ALA A 226 -2.45 -16.51 14.55
N LEU A 227 -2.60 -15.49 13.71
CA LEU A 227 -1.55 -14.48 13.48
C LEU A 227 -1.27 -13.68 14.75
N ARG A 228 -2.29 -13.20 15.46
CA ARG A 228 -2.11 -12.41 16.71
C ARG A 228 -1.43 -13.19 17.84
N LYS A 229 -1.54 -14.52 17.84
CA LYS A 229 -0.80 -15.40 18.76
C LYS A 229 0.66 -15.58 18.40
N GLN A 230 1.01 -15.35 17.13
CA GLN A 230 2.35 -15.54 16.59
C GLN A 230 3.08 -14.22 16.31
N ILE A 231 2.36 -13.10 16.22
CA ILE A 231 2.88 -11.79 15.84
C ILE A 231 2.64 -10.77 16.96
N ASP A 232 3.64 -9.93 17.18
CA ASP A 232 3.59 -8.71 17.99
C ASP A 232 3.77 -7.51 17.05
N ALA A 233 2.66 -6.90 16.62
CA ALA A 233 2.64 -5.90 15.56
C ALA A 233 2.51 -4.46 16.09
N TYR A 234 3.32 -3.56 15.56
CA TYR A 234 3.32 -2.13 15.85
C TYR A 234 3.10 -1.37 14.54
N ILE A 235 1.97 -0.68 14.43
CA ILE A 235 1.48 -0.15 13.16
C ILE A 235 1.16 1.34 13.28
N ILE A 236 1.82 2.18 12.48
CA ILE A 236 1.49 3.60 12.31
C ILE A 236 0.79 3.78 10.96
N PRO A 237 -0.55 3.80 10.90
CA PRO A 237 -1.29 3.86 9.63
C PRO A 237 -1.11 5.18 8.87
N GLN A 238 -0.70 6.25 9.58
CA GLN A 238 -0.43 7.54 9.00
C GLN A 238 0.57 8.33 9.85
N THR A 239 1.71 8.67 9.24
CA THR A 239 2.80 9.42 9.88
C THR A 239 2.72 10.93 9.66
N ASN A 240 1.98 11.39 8.65
CA ASN A 240 1.88 12.80 8.27
C ASN A 240 0.44 13.34 8.30
N PRO A 241 -0.18 13.47 9.50
CA PRO A 241 -1.56 13.94 9.61
C PRO A 241 -1.77 15.38 9.14
N ASP A 242 -0.81 16.27 9.35
CA ASP A 242 -0.94 17.66 8.90
C ASP A 242 -0.95 17.76 7.38
N GLY A 243 -0.05 17.04 6.72
CA GLY A 243 -0.03 17.01 5.27
C GLY A 243 -1.31 16.43 4.67
N VAL A 244 -1.89 15.40 5.31
CA VAL A 244 -3.16 14.80 4.83
C VAL A 244 -4.33 15.74 4.99
N VAL A 245 -4.48 16.36 6.17
CA VAL A 245 -5.59 17.30 6.44
C VAL A 245 -5.52 18.53 5.55
N ASN A 246 -4.32 19.02 5.24
CA ASN A 246 -4.11 20.21 4.39
C ASN A 246 -4.01 19.89 2.89
N GLY A 247 -4.23 18.63 2.47
CA GLY A 247 -4.21 18.26 1.06
C GLY A 247 -2.85 18.46 0.37
N LEU A 248 -1.76 18.17 1.08
CA LEU A 248 -0.41 18.24 0.53
C LEU A 248 -0.07 17.02 -0.33
N SER A 249 1.03 17.11 -1.06
CA SER A 249 1.49 16.06 -1.96
C SER A 249 2.57 15.18 -1.33
N ARG A 250 3.68 15.77 -0.89
CA ARG A 250 4.91 15.02 -0.57
C ARG A 250 5.55 15.41 0.77
N CYS A 251 5.18 16.52 1.37
CA CYS A 251 5.84 17.01 2.58
C CYS A 251 4.87 17.12 3.76
N ASN A 252 5.42 17.38 4.95
CA ASN A 252 4.62 17.90 6.06
C ASN A 252 4.31 19.39 5.85
N ILE A 253 3.54 19.99 6.74
CA ILE A 253 3.10 21.39 6.64
C ILE A 253 4.25 22.41 6.62
N THR A 254 5.45 22.03 7.08
CA THR A 254 6.64 22.90 7.05
C THR A 254 7.41 22.78 5.73
N GLY A 255 6.97 21.96 4.78
CA GLY A 255 7.64 21.74 3.50
C GLY A 255 8.68 20.63 3.51
N VAL A 256 8.91 19.96 4.65
CA VAL A 256 9.92 18.91 4.78
C VAL A 256 9.38 17.56 4.33
N ASN A 257 10.13 16.88 3.46
CA ASN A 257 9.87 15.46 3.16
C ASN A 257 10.35 14.58 4.34
N GLN A 258 9.41 13.92 5.02
CA GLN A 258 9.67 13.03 6.16
C GLN A 258 10.52 11.81 5.77
N GLU A 259 10.34 11.27 4.57
CA GLU A 259 10.93 10.00 4.13
C GLU A 259 12.46 10.04 4.04
N ILE A 260 13.05 11.21 3.77
CA ILE A 260 14.51 11.39 3.65
C ILE A 260 15.13 12.05 4.89
N ASN A 261 14.41 12.07 6.01
CA ASN A 261 14.74 12.87 7.19
C ASN A 261 15.43 12.07 8.31
N PHE A 262 15.56 10.74 8.16
CA PHE A 262 15.97 9.83 9.25
C PHE A 262 17.44 10.00 9.67
N ALA A 263 18.33 10.31 8.73
CA ALA A 263 19.76 10.53 8.99
C ALA A 263 20.12 11.92 9.54
N ARG A 264 19.14 12.82 9.72
CA ARG A 264 19.42 14.16 10.25
C ARG A 264 19.66 14.14 11.75
N SER A 265 20.38 15.16 12.25
CA SER A 265 20.50 15.44 13.68
C SER A 265 19.14 15.82 14.26
N ALA A 266 18.94 15.57 15.56
CA ALA A 266 17.68 15.86 16.26
C ALA A 266 17.17 17.28 15.98
N ASP A 267 18.03 18.29 16.07
CA ASP A 267 17.69 19.71 15.84
C ASP A 267 17.21 20.03 14.40
N SER A 268 17.40 19.13 13.45
CA SER A 268 17.01 19.29 12.03
C SER A 268 16.05 18.20 11.55
N THR A 269 15.67 17.28 12.43
CA THR A 269 14.63 16.28 12.15
C THR A 269 13.28 16.88 12.46
N VAL A 270 12.26 16.67 11.62
CA VAL A 270 10.91 17.15 11.94
C VAL A 270 10.26 16.29 13.02
N VAL A 271 9.35 16.90 13.78
CA VAL A 271 8.80 16.31 15.00
C VAL A 271 8.16 14.94 14.76
N GLU A 272 7.49 14.75 13.61
CA GLU A 272 6.87 13.47 13.27
C GLU A 272 7.91 12.35 13.14
N VAL A 273 9.05 12.64 12.50
CA VAL A 273 10.14 11.67 12.31
C VAL A 273 10.91 11.44 13.60
N GLN A 274 11.04 12.45 14.48
CA GLN A 274 11.63 12.28 15.81
C GLN A 274 10.83 11.24 16.62
N TYR A 275 9.51 11.40 16.73
CA TYR A 275 8.67 10.45 17.47
C TYR A 275 8.74 9.02 16.89
N ILE A 276 8.77 8.90 15.56
CA ILE A 276 8.93 7.59 14.90
C ILE A 276 10.28 6.96 15.28
N LYS A 277 11.38 7.71 15.20
CA LYS A 277 12.73 7.23 15.54
C LYS A 277 12.80 6.80 17.01
N ASP A 278 12.31 7.63 17.92
CA ASP A 278 12.31 7.37 19.36
C ASP A 278 11.49 6.11 19.68
N MET A 279 10.34 5.93 19.03
CA MET A 279 9.52 4.73 19.21
C MET A 279 10.20 3.46 18.68
N ILE A 280 10.82 3.54 17.50
CA ILE A 280 11.61 2.43 16.93
C ILE A 280 12.75 2.05 17.87
N GLU A 281 13.52 3.02 18.36
CA GLU A 281 14.64 2.78 19.28
C GLU A 281 14.17 2.16 20.60
N LYS A 282 13.11 2.70 21.20
CA LYS A 282 12.50 2.17 22.43
C LYS A 282 12.10 0.71 22.24
N LEU A 283 11.32 0.40 21.21
CA LEU A 283 10.78 -0.94 20.99
C LEU A 283 11.86 -1.93 20.59
N ASN A 284 12.87 -1.51 19.80
CA ASN A 284 14.05 -2.36 19.52
C ASN A 284 14.84 -2.69 20.80
N GLY A 285 14.84 -1.79 21.79
CA GLY A 285 15.41 -2.05 23.12
C GLY A 285 14.69 -3.15 23.90
N GLU A 286 13.39 -3.36 23.62
CA GLU A 286 12.57 -4.44 24.19
C GLU A 286 12.68 -5.74 23.38
N GLY A 287 12.95 -5.63 22.08
CA GLY A 287 13.17 -6.75 21.17
C GLY A 287 13.26 -6.28 19.73
N ILE A 288 14.20 -6.85 18.98
CA ILE A 288 14.43 -6.48 17.58
C ILE A 288 13.24 -6.91 16.71
N PHE A 289 12.80 -6.03 15.80
CA PHE A 289 11.79 -6.38 14.79
C PHE A 289 12.31 -7.43 13.81
N ASP A 290 11.51 -8.46 13.51
CA ASP A 290 11.83 -9.42 12.45
C ASP A 290 11.63 -8.80 11.06
N VAL A 291 10.55 -8.02 10.89
CA VAL A 291 10.16 -7.34 9.64
C VAL A 291 9.75 -5.90 9.91
N ALA A 292 10.19 -4.97 9.08
CA ALA A 292 9.75 -3.57 9.09
C ALA A 292 9.30 -3.14 7.68
N LEU A 293 8.03 -2.76 7.56
CA LEU A 293 7.42 -2.34 6.30
C LEU A 293 7.21 -0.82 6.29
N ASN A 294 7.66 -0.18 5.22
CA ASN A 294 7.41 1.23 4.92
C ASN A 294 6.50 1.31 3.69
N ILE A 295 5.24 1.73 3.85
CA ILE A 295 4.21 1.65 2.80
C ILE A 295 4.00 3.02 2.13
N HIS A 296 4.27 3.08 0.83
CA HIS A 296 4.17 4.25 -0.05
C HIS A 296 3.33 3.96 -1.29
N SER A 297 3.08 4.98 -2.12
CA SER A 297 2.50 4.85 -3.46
C SER A 297 3.29 5.62 -4.51
N GLN A 298 3.49 5.02 -5.68
CA GLN A 298 4.25 5.60 -6.77
C GLN A 298 3.38 5.95 -7.97
N VAL A 299 3.82 6.95 -8.75
CA VAL A 299 3.27 7.25 -10.08
C VAL A 299 3.83 6.25 -11.09
N ALA A 300 3.40 5.00 -10.96
CA ALA A 300 3.73 3.92 -11.87
C ALA A 300 2.51 3.03 -12.07
N ASN A 301 2.51 2.24 -13.15
CA ASN A 301 1.40 1.34 -13.47
C ASN A 301 1.63 -0.08 -12.90
N HIS A 302 2.28 -0.18 -11.74
CA HIS A 302 2.62 -1.42 -11.07
C HIS A 302 2.92 -1.15 -9.59
N ALA A 303 2.77 -2.17 -8.76
CA ALA A 303 3.32 -2.19 -7.41
C ALA A 303 4.75 -2.75 -7.44
N SER A 304 5.59 -2.36 -6.47
CA SER A 304 6.95 -2.87 -6.34
C SER A 304 7.47 -2.79 -4.91
N TYR A 305 8.51 -3.57 -4.64
CA TYR A 305 9.39 -3.32 -3.49
C TYR A 305 10.64 -2.56 -3.94
N TRP A 306 11.21 -1.76 -3.04
CA TRP A 306 12.58 -1.27 -3.14
C TRP A 306 13.52 -2.20 -2.37
N LEU A 307 14.04 -3.21 -3.06
CA LEU A 307 14.95 -4.21 -2.50
C LEU A 307 16.38 -3.66 -2.40
N HIS A 308 17.12 -4.13 -1.42
CA HIS A 308 18.47 -3.68 -1.12
C HIS A 308 19.54 -4.59 -1.72
N ARG A 309 20.48 -3.98 -2.44
CA ARG A 309 21.59 -4.68 -3.08
C ARG A 309 22.47 -5.38 -2.06
N ALA A 310 22.88 -6.60 -2.38
CA ALA A 310 23.75 -7.41 -1.53
C ALA A 310 25.11 -6.75 -1.23
N LYS A 311 25.57 -5.83 -2.10
CA LYS A 311 26.79 -5.04 -1.88
C LYS A 311 26.68 -4.09 -0.67
N GLY A 312 25.48 -3.55 -0.41
CA GLY A 312 25.22 -2.64 0.71
C GLY A 312 24.73 -3.35 1.96
N THR A 313 24.24 -4.58 1.82
CA THR A 313 23.71 -5.41 2.91
C THR A 313 24.45 -6.75 2.95
N SER A 314 23.81 -7.84 2.54
CA SER A 314 24.37 -9.18 2.39
C SER A 314 23.60 -9.96 1.32
N LYS A 315 24.14 -11.13 0.91
CA LYS A 315 23.43 -12.08 0.05
C LYS A 315 22.20 -12.69 0.71
N ASP A 316 22.23 -12.90 2.02
CA ASP A 316 21.10 -13.48 2.76
C ASP A 316 19.98 -12.45 2.95
N PHE A 317 20.33 -11.20 3.23
CA PHE A 317 19.37 -10.11 3.32
C PHE A 317 18.62 -9.92 2.00
N LEU A 318 19.36 -9.78 0.89
CA LEU A 318 18.77 -9.72 -0.45
C LEU A 318 17.86 -10.93 -0.71
N ARG A 319 18.31 -12.15 -0.38
CA ARG A 319 17.49 -13.36 -0.52
C ARG A 319 16.16 -13.23 0.22
N ARG A 320 16.19 -12.80 1.49
CA ARG A 320 14.98 -12.67 2.32
C ARG A 320 14.01 -11.63 1.76
N GLU A 321 14.51 -10.51 1.25
CA GLU A 321 13.65 -9.52 0.59
C GLU A 321 13.06 -10.04 -0.72
N LEU A 322 13.85 -10.75 -1.54
CA LEU A 322 13.34 -11.40 -2.76
C LEU A 322 12.26 -12.43 -2.42
N VAL A 323 12.47 -13.24 -1.36
CA VAL A 323 11.47 -14.21 -0.89
C VAL A 323 10.18 -13.50 -0.46
N LEU A 324 10.26 -12.42 0.33
CA LEU A 324 9.08 -11.64 0.71
C LEU A 324 8.34 -11.10 -0.53
N ALA A 325 9.07 -10.53 -1.49
CA ALA A 325 8.49 -10.05 -2.74
C ALA A 325 7.81 -11.17 -3.55
N ASP A 326 8.41 -12.36 -3.57
CA ASP A 326 7.88 -13.53 -4.28
C ASP A 326 6.62 -14.08 -3.63
N LEU A 327 6.59 -14.13 -2.31
CA LEU A 327 5.42 -14.53 -1.55
C LEU A 327 4.29 -13.53 -1.77
N THR A 328 4.62 -12.23 -1.81
CA THR A 328 3.64 -11.17 -2.10
C THR A 328 3.05 -11.30 -3.51
N ALA A 329 3.88 -11.69 -4.50
CA ALA A 329 3.45 -11.94 -5.89
C ALA A 329 2.82 -13.32 -6.11
N SER A 330 3.03 -14.26 -5.19
CA SER A 330 2.52 -15.61 -5.31
C SER A 330 1.01 -15.62 -5.14
N LEU A 331 0.32 -16.29 -6.08
CA LEU A 331 -1.15 -16.39 -6.08
C LEU A 331 -1.84 -15.02 -6.10
N ASN A 332 -1.15 -13.97 -6.57
CA ASN A 332 -1.58 -12.58 -6.51
C ASN A 332 -1.33 -11.86 -7.84
N ASP A 333 -2.40 -11.34 -8.45
CA ASP A 333 -2.32 -10.65 -9.74
C ASP A 333 -1.94 -9.17 -9.60
N TYR A 334 -1.83 -8.67 -8.36
CA TYR A 334 -1.60 -7.26 -8.05
C TYR A 334 -0.13 -6.84 -8.09
N ILE A 335 0.80 -7.78 -8.19
CA ILE A 335 2.23 -7.46 -8.23
C ILE A 335 3.02 -8.51 -9.01
N CYS A 336 4.03 -8.05 -9.73
CA CYS A 336 4.85 -8.87 -10.60
C CYS A 336 6.31 -8.89 -10.08
N PRO A 337 6.99 -10.05 -10.00
CA PRO A 337 8.40 -10.12 -9.63
C PRO A 337 9.34 -9.27 -10.50
N GLU A 338 8.94 -9.01 -11.74
CA GLU A 338 9.66 -8.21 -12.73
C GLU A 338 9.61 -6.70 -12.44
N ASP A 339 8.72 -6.26 -11.55
CA ASP A 339 8.50 -4.84 -11.27
C ASP A 339 9.32 -4.34 -10.07
N MET A 340 10.06 -5.24 -9.39
CA MET A 340 10.91 -4.91 -8.24
C MET A 340 12.04 -3.93 -8.61
N GLN A 341 12.32 -3.03 -7.68
CA GLN A 341 13.38 -2.04 -7.78
C GLN A 341 14.55 -2.41 -6.87
N PHE A 342 15.77 -1.97 -7.22
CA PHE A 342 16.99 -2.30 -6.48
C PHE A 342 17.83 -1.07 -6.18
N SER A 343 18.06 -0.81 -4.88
CA SER A 343 18.83 0.34 -4.40
C SER A 343 19.91 -0.09 -3.40
N ASN A 344 20.91 0.78 -3.17
CA ASN A 344 21.78 0.60 -2.01
C ASN A 344 21.08 1.14 -0.78
N ILE A 345 21.23 0.45 0.34
CA ILE A 345 20.70 0.93 1.62
C ILE A 345 21.31 2.29 1.98
N ALA A 346 20.48 3.21 2.44
CA ALA A 346 20.91 4.56 2.78
C ALA A 346 20.20 5.05 4.04
N ALA A 347 20.98 5.47 5.03
CA ALA A 347 20.52 5.87 6.37
C ALA A 347 19.50 7.02 6.39
N ARG A 348 19.36 7.77 5.28
CA ARG A 348 18.39 8.86 5.19
C ARG A 348 16.94 8.38 5.13
N TYR A 349 16.72 7.13 4.71
CA TYR A 349 15.42 6.47 4.63
C TYR A 349 15.15 5.59 5.86
N PRO A 350 13.89 5.25 6.17
CA PRO A 350 13.53 4.40 7.31
C PRO A 350 14.26 3.05 7.32
N GLU A 351 14.39 2.39 6.17
CA GLU A 351 15.01 1.07 6.04
C GLU A 351 16.50 1.13 6.40
N GLY A 352 17.18 2.20 5.97
CA GLY A 352 18.56 2.44 6.38
C GLY A 352 18.71 2.76 7.86
N TRP A 353 17.70 3.38 8.47
CA TRP A 353 17.66 3.60 9.92
C TRP A 353 17.52 2.27 10.69
N PHE A 354 16.59 1.41 10.29
CA PHE A 354 16.45 0.05 10.83
C PHE A 354 17.74 -0.76 10.67
N TRP A 355 18.39 -0.68 9.52
CA TRP A 355 19.66 -1.36 9.27
C TRP A 355 20.78 -0.88 10.21
N ASN A 356 20.87 0.41 10.50
CA ASN A 356 21.86 0.91 11.45
C ASN A 356 21.62 0.39 12.89
N LEU A 357 20.36 0.15 13.26
CA LEU A 357 20.00 -0.34 14.60
C LEU A 357 20.15 -1.86 14.74
N ALA A 358 19.75 -2.62 13.72
CA ALA A 358 19.58 -4.08 13.82
C ALA A 358 20.35 -4.89 12.77
N GLY A 359 20.91 -4.23 11.76
CA GLY A 359 21.55 -4.86 10.60
C GLY A 359 20.62 -5.89 9.95
N GLU A 360 21.17 -7.06 9.66
CA GLU A 360 20.46 -8.16 8.99
C GLU A 360 19.32 -8.78 9.82
N LYS A 361 19.23 -8.49 11.13
CA LYS A 361 18.21 -9.08 11.99
C LYS A 361 16.80 -8.59 11.66
N THR A 362 16.66 -7.34 11.20
CA THR A 362 15.39 -6.76 10.78
C THR A 362 15.31 -6.68 9.27
N LEU A 363 14.35 -7.39 8.67
CA LEU A 363 14.05 -7.26 7.24
C LEU A 363 13.25 -5.96 7.01
N ALA A 364 13.96 -4.85 6.78
CA ALA A 364 13.36 -3.54 6.54
C ALA A 364 13.29 -3.23 5.03
N VAL A 365 12.09 -2.92 4.52
CA VAL A 365 11.89 -2.70 3.09
C VAL A 365 10.73 -1.72 2.80
N THR A 366 10.88 -0.91 1.75
CA THR A 366 9.79 -0.09 1.20
C THR A 366 8.91 -0.90 0.27
N PHE A 367 7.60 -0.76 0.43
CA PHE A 367 6.60 -1.26 -0.50
C PHE A 367 5.86 -0.09 -1.15
N GLU A 368 5.78 -0.09 -2.48
CA GLU A 368 5.16 0.94 -3.28
C GLU A 368 3.93 0.36 -3.99
N THR A 369 2.73 0.80 -3.61
CA THR A 369 1.52 0.58 -4.41
C THR A 369 1.42 1.59 -5.56
N SER A 370 0.41 1.48 -6.42
CA SER A 370 0.19 2.33 -7.60
C SER A 370 -1.05 3.21 -7.41
N TYR A 371 -1.22 4.23 -8.26
CA TYR A 371 -2.47 5.02 -8.36
C TYR A 371 -3.42 4.52 -9.47
N THR A 372 -2.94 3.61 -10.32
CA THR A 372 -3.55 3.34 -11.62
C THR A 372 -4.01 1.89 -11.72
N CYS A 373 -3.15 0.99 -12.16
CA CYS A 373 -3.39 -0.44 -12.29
C CYS A 373 -2.18 -1.23 -11.81
N TYR A 374 -2.34 -2.55 -11.76
CA TYR A 374 -1.29 -3.50 -11.43
C TYR A 374 -0.65 -4.09 -12.68
N SER A 375 0.64 -4.45 -12.58
CA SER A 375 1.37 -5.24 -13.60
C SER A 375 1.30 -4.67 -15.02
N LYS A 376 1.17 -3.34 -15.16
CA LYS A 376 1.05 -2.58 -16.42
C LYS A 376 -0.14 -3.01 -17.28
N ASN A 377 -1.14 -3.66 -16.69
CA ASN A 377 -2.32 -4.17 -17.39
C ASN A 377 -3.45 -3.14 -17.42
N PHE A 378 -3.43 -2.26 -18.42
CA PHE A 378 -4.47 -1.23 -18.59
C PHE A 378 -5.86 -1.77 -18.96
N ASN A 379 -5.92 -3.01 -19.45
CA ASN A 379 -7.16 -3.72 -19.77
C ASN A 379 -7.71 -4.50 -18.56
N GLY A 380 -6.92 -4.61 -17.49
CA GLY A 380 -7.30 -5.28 -16.24
C GLY A 380 -8.05 -4.35 -15.27
N PRO A 381 -8.30 -4.84 -14.04
CA PRO A 381 -8.88 -4.01 -13.00
C PRO A 381 -7.96 -2.84 -12.67
N TRP A 382 -8.56 -1.67 -12.51
CA TRP A 382 -7.88 -0.48 -11.99
C TRP A 382 -7.99 -0.46 -10.48
N LEU A 383 -7.04 0.21 -9.84
CA LEU A 383 -6.99 0.30 -8.39
C LEU A 383 -8.19 1.04 -7.84
N ASP A 384 -8.78 0.47 -6.81
CA ASP A 384 -9.81 1.07 -5.98
C ASP A 384 -9.56 0.67 -4.52
N SER A 385 -10.35 1.25 -3.61
CA SER A 385 -10.23 0.98 -2.18
C SER A 385 -10.48 -0.49 -1.80
N LEU A 386 -11.25 -1.26 -2.59
CA LEU A 386 -11.56 -2.65 -2.27
C LEU A 386 -10.39 -3.56 -2.65
N ASN A 387 -9.90 -3.46 -3.89
CA ASN A 387 -8.79 -4.31 -4.32
C ASN A 387 -7.46 -3.95 -3.65
N LEU A 388 -7.28 -2.71 -3.17
CA LEU A 388 -6.15 -2.34 -2.33
C LEU A 388 -6.25 -2.98 -0.94
N ARG A 389 -7.45 -3.08 -0.36
CA ARG A 389 -7.65 -3.79 0.92
C ARG A 389 -7.37 -5.29 0.78
N ASP A 390 -7.89 -5.91 -0.29
CA ASP A 390 -7.59 -7.31 -0.61
C ASP A 390 -6.08 -7.52 -0.80
N PHE A 391 -5.39 -6.53 -1.39
CA PHE A 391 -3.95 -6.58 -1.51
C PHE A 391 -3.24 -6.44 -0.14
N GLY A 392 -3.76 -5.61 0.75
CA GLY A 392 -3.29 -5.48 2.13
C GLY A 392 -3.34 -6.80 2.90
N GLU A 393 -4.44 -7.56 2.77
CA GLU A 393 -4.56 -8.90 3.36
C GLU A 393 -3.49 -9.85 2.81
N ARG A 394 -3.26 -9.82 1.48
CA ARG A 394 -2.22 -10.64 0.84
C ARG A 394 -0.82 -10.24 1.30
N LEU A 395 -0.56 -8.96 1.53
CA LEU A 395 0.70 -8.48 2.10
C LEU A 395 0.90 -8.98 3.54
N LEU A 396 -0.14 -8.99 4.37
CA LEU A 396 -0.08 -9.58 5.71
C LEU A 396 0.27 -11.07 5.64
N MET A 397 -0.40 -11.83 4.77
CA MET A 397 -0.13 -13.25 4.59
C MET A 397 1.28 -13.49 4.07
N ALA A 398 1.76 -12.74 3.08
CA ALA A 398 3.13 -12.85 2.58
C ALA A 398 4.18 -12.50 3.65
N THR A 399 3.88 -11.52 4.50
CA THR A 399 4.73 -11.16 5.64
C THR A 399 4.83 -12.31 6.63
N ALA A 400 3.69 -12.90 7.02
CA ALA A 400 3.63 -14.07 7.91
C ALA A 400 4.32 -15.30 7.29
N GLU A 401 4.08 -15.55 6.00
CA GLU A 401 4.70 -16.63 5.24
C GLU A 401 6.22 -16.46 5.16
N SER A 402 6.74 -15.24 5.00
CA SER A 402 8.19 -14.97 4.97
C SER A 402 8.91 -15.37 6.27
N MET A 403 8.17 -15.36 7.39
CA MET A 403 8.61 -15.77 8.71
C MET A 403 8.24 -17.23 9.06
N ALA A 404 7.75 -17.98 8.07
CA ALA A 404 7.29 -19.37 8.18
C ALA A 404 6.13 -19.61 9.16
N LEU A 405 5.28 -18.60 9.37
CA LEU A 405 4.10 -18.71 10.24
C LEU A 405 2.94 -19.39 9.51
N SER A 406 2.37 -20.42 10.14
CA SER A 406 1.19 -21.12 9.61
C SER A 406 -0.09 -20.55 10.24
N VAL A 407 -1.18 -20.60 9.49
CA VAL A 407 -2.52 -20.25 9.97
C VAL A 407 -3.49 -21.40 9.65
N PRO A 408 -4.67 -21.48 10.31
CA PRO A 408 -5.70 -22.43 9.92
C PRO A 408 -5.95 -22.42 8.41
N GLY A 409 -6.01 -23.61 7.81
CA GLY A 409 -6.17 -23.75 6.36
C GLY A 409 -4.93 -23.47 5.51
N ARG A 410 -3.85 -22.87 6.03
CA ARG A 410 -2.59 -22.60 5.31
C ARG A 410 -1.38 -23.02 6.13
N THR A 411 -0.81 -24.19 5.82
CA THR A 411 0.31 -24.77 6.57
C THR A 411 1.60 -24.72 5.77
N ILE A 412 2.62 -24.08 6.36
CA ILE A 412 3.96 -23.99 5.80
C ILE A 412 4.82 -25.10 6.37
N VAL A 413 5.60 -25.76 5.50
CA VAL A 413 6.53 -26.81 5.90
C VAL A 413 7.90 -26.54 5.30
N LEU A 414 8.84 -26.13 6.14
CA LEU A 414 10.22 -25.91 5.73
C LEU A 414 10.93 -27.24 5.39
N PRO A 415 11.97 -27.21 4.54
CA PRO A 415 12.77 -28.40 4.26
C PRO A 415 13.41 -28.97 5.53
N PRO A 416 13.59 -30.31 5.63
CA PRO A 416 14.26 -30.90 6.78
C PRO A 416 15.72 -30.44 6.87
N ALA A 417 16.25 -30.31 8.09
CA ALA A 417 17.62 -29.84 8.34
C ALA A 417 18.71 -30.75 7.73
N LYS A 418 18.38 -32.00 7.41
CA LYS A 418 19.29 -32.95 6.72
C LYS A 418 18.52 -33.82 5.74
N VAL A 419 19.12 -34.08 4.59
CA VAL A 419 18.60 -35.00 3.56
C VAL A 419 19.68 -35.99 3.16
N SER A 420 19.28 -37.19 2.71
CA SER A 420 20.20 -38.27 2.29
C SER A 420 21.09 -37.87 1.09
N GLY A 421 22.19 -38.60 0.88
CA GLY A 421 23.29 -38.28 -0.05
C GLY A 421 22.99 -38.22 -1.56
N LYS A 422 21.73 -38.02 -1.96
CA LYS A 422 21.34 -37.60 -3.32
C LYS A 422 21.15 -36.08 -3.42
N PHE A 423 21.38 -35.34 -2.34
CA PHE A 423 21.17 -33.91 -2.27
C PHE A 423 22.39 -33.20 -1.68
N GLU A 424 22.57 -31.95 -2.07
CA GLU A 424 23.46 -30.98 -1.44
C GLU A 424 22.66 -29.75 -1.02
N ALA A 425 23.15 -29.01 -0.02
CA ALA A 425 22.54 -27.77 0.38
C ALA A 425 22.70 -26.72 -0.73
N VAL A 426 21.65 -25.96 -1.00
CA VAL A 426 21.68 -24.83 -1.92
C VAL A 426 22.55 -23.72 -1.31
N SER A 427 23.54 -23.24 -2.07
CA SER A 427 24.35 -22.09 -1.65
C SER A 427 23.55 -20.80 -1.74
N LEU A 428 23.75 -19.89 -0.79
CA LEU A 428 23.21 -18.52 -0.84
C LEU A 428 23.66 -17.76 -2.09
N ASP A 429 24.82 -18.09 -2.66
CA ASP A 429 25.31 -17.47 -3.89
C ASP A 429 24.56 -17.95 -5.14
N GLU A 430 23.80 -19.05 -5.04
CA GLU A 430 23.18 -19.72 -6.17
C GLU A 430 21.72 -19.31 -6.33
N LEU A 431 20.88 -19.55 -5.32
CA LEU A 431 19.43 -19.48 -5.46
C LEU A 431 18.71 -18.88 -4.25
N THR A 432 17.53 -18.32 -4.49
CA THR A 432 16.55 -17.97 -3.46
C THR A 432 15.89 -19.21 -2.89
N TYR A 433 15.57 -19.17 -1.60
CA TYR A 433 14.80 -20.22 -0.93
C TYR A 433 14.22 -19.66 0.36
N MET A 434 13.15 -20.29 0.85
CA MET A 434 12.51 -19.94 2.12
C MET A 434 13.14 -20.74 3.28
N GLY A 435 13.27 -20.11 4.45
CA GLY A 435 13.90 -20.70 5.64
C GLY A 435 15.43 -20.70 5.57
N ASP A 436 16.07 -21.63 6.29
CA ASP A 436 17.53 -21.68 6.45
C ASP A 436 18.25 -22.57 5.43
N VAL A 437 17.53 -23.48 4.78
CA VAL A 437 18.11 -24.43 3.83
C VAL A 437 17.12 -24.83 2.75
N ALA A 438 17.62 -25.07 1.55
CA ALA A 438 16.96 -25.85 0.50
C ALA A 438 17.91 -26.92 -0.03
N TRP A 439 17.34 -27.95 -0.67
CA TRP A 439 18.11 -29.13 -1.11
C TRP A 439 18.10 -29.28 -2.62
N LYS A 440 19.28 -29.23 -3.23
CA LYS A 440 19.49 -29.43 -4.67
C LYS A 440 19.87 -30.88 -4.94
N ALA A 441 19.17 -31.52 -5.87
CA ALA A 441 19.43 -32.92 -6.22
C ALA A 441 20.73 -33.07 -7.04
N ILE A 442 21.72 -33.77 -6.51
CA ILE A 442 22.96 -34.10 -7.25
C ILE A 442 22.81 -35.37 -8.12
N LYS A 443 21.75 -36.16 -7.87
CA LYS A 443 21.37 -37.35 -8.64
C LYS A 443 19.85 -37.34 -8.89
N PRO A 444 19.36 -37.89 -10.01
CA PRO A 444 17.93 -37.98 -10.27
C PRO A 444 17.22 -38.92 -9.29
N ASN A 445 15.89 -38.77 -9.21
CA ASN A 445 15.02 -39.58 -8.36
C ASN A 445 15.41 -39.54 -6.87
N GLY A 446 15.77 -38.35 -6.38
CA GLY A 446 15.92 -38.08 -4.95
C GLY A 446 14.56 -37.99 -4.26
N LYS A 447 14.49 -38.32 -2.97
CA LYS A 447 13.27 -38.14 -2.16
C LYS A 447 13.59 -37.31 -0.92
N VAL A 448 12.77 -36.29 -0.68
CA VAL A 448 12.80 -35.46 0.54
C VAL A 448 11.52 -35.73 1.32
N LYS A 449 11.66 -35.92 2.64
CA LYS A 449 10.53 -36.12 3.55
C LYS A 449 10.27 -34.83 4.30
N TYR A 450 9.07 -34.31 4.14
CA TYR A 450 8.55 -33.16 4.87
C TYR A 450 7.64 -33.64 5.99
N SER A 451 7.69 -32.94 7.11
CA SER A 451 6.82 -33.22 8.25
C SER A 451 6.43 -31.93 8.95
N ALA A 452 5.16 -31.85 9.33
CA ALA A 452 4.64 -30.82 10.23
C ALA A 452 4.03 -31.52 11.44
N GLU A 453 4.15 -30.91 12.62
CA GLU A 453 3.69 -31.49 13.89
C GLU A 453 2.19 -31.78 13.86
N TYR A 454 1.42 -30.93 13.17
CA TYR A 454 -0.02 -31.07 13.07
C TYR A 454 -0.53 -30.56 11.72
N LEU A 455 -1.45 -31.31 11.14
CA LEU A 455 -2.29 -30.94 10.00
C LEU A 455 -3.67 -31.53 10.25
N GLU A 456 -4.71 -30.73 10.05
CA GLU A 456 -6.10 -31.18 10.19
C GLU A 456 -6.45 -32.21 9.11
N ALA A 457 -7.44 -33.08 9.37
CA ALA A 457 -8.03 -33.89 8.32
C ALA A 457 -8.67 -33.01 7.24
N GLY A 458 -8.49 -33.40 5.97
CA GLY A 458 -9.03 -32.65 4.83
C GLY A 458 -8.27 -32.88 3.53
N GLU A 459 -8.69 -32.14 2.50
CA GLU A 459 -8.06 -32.15 1.18
C GLU A 459 -7.23 -30.89 0.98
N TYR A 460 -5.98 -31.06 0.57
CA TYR A 460 -5.02 -29.96 0.43
C TYR A 460 -4.48 -29.86 -0.99
N GLU A 461 -4.35 -28.63 -1.48
CA GLU A 461 -3.44 -28.31 -2.55
C GLU A 461 -2.04 -28.11 -1.99
N VAL A 462 -1.04 -28.73 -2.64
CA VAL A 462 0.36 -28.66 -2.21
C VAL A 462 1.12 -27.82 -3.19
N TYR A 463 1.66 -26.72 -2.69
CA TYR A 463 2.53 -25.81 -3.40
C TYR A 463 3.98 -26.01 -2.96
N MET A 464 4.92 -25.80 -3.88
CA MET A 464 6.34 -25.71 -3.58
C MET A 464 6.83 -24.30 -3.89
N TYR A 465 7.69 -23.76 -3.02
CA TYR A 465 8.42 -22.54 -3.33
C TYR A 465 9.47 -22.86 -4.39
N ILE A 466 9.32 -22.28 -5.57
CA ILE A 466 10.27 -22.42 -6.68
C ILE A 466 11.34 -21.34 -6.57
N SER A 467 12.58 -21.80 -6.48
CA SER A 467 13.80 -21.01 -6.40
C SER A 467 14.16 -20.35 -7.74
N ALA A 468 14.80 -19.19 -7.68
CA ALA A 468 15.44 -18.51 -8.81
C ALA A 468 16.85 -18.02 -8.40
N PRO A 469 17.71 -17.55 -9.32
CA PRO A 469 19.01 -16.99 -8.96
C PRO A 469 18.92 -15.93 -7.85
N ASN A 470 19.82 -16.00 -6.86
CA ASN A 470 19.92 -14.98 -5.82
C ASN A 470 20.74 -13.76 -6.31
N ASP A 471 20.16 -13.03 -7.26
CA ASP A 471 20.75 -11.85 -7.85
C ASP A 471 19.74 -10.71 -8.04
N GLU A 472 20.25 -9.56 -8.47
CA GLU A 472 19.49 -8.33 -8.63
C GLU A 472 18.80 -8.24 -10.01
N LYS A 473 18.66 -9.37 -10.72
CA LYS A 473 17.99 -9.42 -12.01
C LYS A 473 16.52 -9.71 -11.82
N GLN A 474 15.70 -9.01 -12.59
CA GLN A 474 14.27 -9.27 -12.67
C GLN A 474 14.04 -10.66 -13.27
N CYS A 475 13.39 -11.54 -12.51
CA CYS A 475 13.02 -12.89 -12.95
C CYS A 475 11.61 -12.88 -13.52
N LYS A 476 11.39 -13.55 -14.66
CA LYS A 476 10.08 -13.59 -15.30
C LYS A 476 9.15 -14.65 -14.70
N GLY A 477 8.27 -14.30 -13.75
CA GLY A 477 7.18 -15.17 -13.26
C GLY A 477 7.54 -16.58 -12.74
N GLU A 478 8.82 -16.92 -12.63
CA GLU A 478 9.31 -18.29 -12.39
C GLU A 478 9.40 -18.66 -10.90
N ARG A 479 9.46 -17.67 -10.00
CA ARG A 479 9.71 -17.85 -8.56
C ARG A 479 8.46 -17.68 -7.69
N GLY A 480 8.48 -18.26 -6.49
CA GLY A 480 7.35 -18.25 -5.54
C GLY A 480 6.55 -19.56 -5.49
N TRP A 481 5.36 -19.54 -4.90
CA TRP A 481 4.52 -20.73 -4.74
C TRP A 481 3.98 -21.24 -6.07
N LYS A 482 4.27 -22.49 -6.41
CA LYS A 482 3.70 -23.19 -7.57
C LYS A 482 3.04 -24.49 -7.14
N LEU A 483 1.84 -24.74 -7.66
CA LEU A 483 1.08 -25.96 -7.38
C LEU A 483 1.85 -27.18 -7.93
N ILE A 484 2.15 -28.15 -7.07
CA ILE A 484 2.85 -29.39 -7.44
C ILE A 484 1.97 -30.64 -7.32
N GLY A 485 0.80 -30.54 -6.67
CA GLY A 485 -0.11 -31.66 -6.51
C GLY A 485 -1.14 -31.45 -5.41
N LYS A 486 -1.71 -32.57 -4.95
CA LYS A 486 -2.70 -32.61 -3.88
C LYS A 486 -2.30 -33.61 -2.80
N HIS A 487 -2.77 -33.40 -1.58
CA HIS A 487 -2.56 -34.28 -0.43
C HIS A 487 -3.86 -34.46 0.34
N THR A 488 -4.20 -35.70 0.65
CA THR A 488 -5.34 -36.03 1.51
C THR A 488 -4.84 -36.42 2.89
N GLN A 489 -5.19 -35.63 3.90
CA GLN A 489 -4.95 -35.96 5.30
C GLN A 489 -6.20 -36.66 5.85
N LYS A 490 -6.12 -37.98 6.07
CA LYS A 490 -7.28 -38.78 6.51
C LYS A 490 -7.72 -38.50 7.95
N GLU A 491 -6.74 -38.26 8.82
CA GLU A 491 -6.94 -38.03 10.26
C GLU A 491 -6.07 -36.84 10.69
N SER A 492 -6.59 -35.99 11.57
CA SER A 492 -5.82 -34.88 12.12
C SER A 492 -4.61 -35.38 12.90
N GLY A 493 -3.42 -34.84 12.61
CA GLY A 493 -2.19 -35.26 13.26
C GLY A 493 -0.94 -34.92 12.45
N VAL A 494 0.16 -35.64 12.68
CA VAL A 494 1.45 -35.36 12.04
C VAL A 494 1.36 -35.54 10.52
N LEU A 495 1.71 -34.48 9.78
CA LEU A 495 1.89 -34.56 8.33
C LEU A 495 3.17 -35.33 8.01
N LYS A 496 3.09 -36.25 7.04
CA LYS A 496 4.26 -36.88 6.41
C LYS A 496 4.10 -36.82 4.90
N TYR A 497 4.85 -35.94 4.25
CA TYR A 497 4.79 -35.76 2.80
C TYR A 497 6.12 -36.14 2.15
N ASN A 498 6.09 -36.99 1.13
CA ASN A 498 7.29 -37.40 0.40
C ASN A 498 7.30 -36.71 -0.96
N HIS A 499 8.25 -35.78 -1.15
CA HIS A 499 8.47 -35.17 -2.46
C HIS A 499 9.58 -35.90 -3.22
N LYS A 500 9.33 -36.23 -4.49
CA LYS A 500 10.33 -36.86 -5.37
C LYS A 500 10.87 -35.85 -6.37
N VAL A 501 12.17 -35.57 -6.29
CA VAL A 501 12.89 -34.75 -7.27
C VAL A 501 13.40 -35.64 -8.39
N ASN A 502 12.79 -35.56 -9.57
CA ASN A 502 13.04 -36.48 -10.68
C ASN A 502 14.35 -36.18 -11.42
N GLN A 503 14.75 -34.92 -11.52
CA GLN A 503 15.91 -34.48 -12.32
C GLN A 503 17.09 -34.04 -11.45
N LYS A 504 18.31 -34.24 -11.95
CA LYS A 504 19.51 -33.63 -11.36
C LYS A 504 19.40 -32.10 -11.49
N GLY A 505 19.76 -31.37 -10.45
CA GLY A 505 19.63 -29.91 -10.36
C GLY A 505 18.27 -29.42 -9.85
N GLY A 506 17.25 -30.29 -9.76
CA GLY A 506 15.96 -29.92 -9.17
C GLY A 506 16.10 -29.56 -7.69
N VAL A 507 15.38 -28.53 -7.26
CA VAL A 507 15.41 -28.02 -5.89
C VAL A 507 14.17 -28.47 -5.12
N ALA A 508 14.37 -28.95 -3.91
CA ALA A 508 13.32 -29.22 -2.94
C ALA A 508 13.28 -28.06 -1.93
N GLY A 509 12.39 -27.10 -2.18
CA GLY A 509 12.15 -25.92 -1.35
C GLY A 509 11.09 -26.15 -0.28
N ALA A 510 10.63 -25.08 0.38
CA ALA A 510 9.51 -25.13 1.32
C ALA A 510 8.22 -25.57 0.62
N LEU A 511 7.29 -26.12 1.41
CA LEU A 511 5.93 -26.45 0.97
C LEU A 511 4.92 -25.51 1.62
N LEU A 512 3.84 -25.23 0.89
CA LEU A 512 2.62 -24.62 1.40
C LEU A 512 1.46 -25.56 1.10
N LEU A 513 0.71 -25.94 2.13
CA LEU A 513 -0.50 -26.74 2.02
C LEU A 513 -1.71 -25.82 2.26
N ILE A 514 -2.56 -25.68 1.25
CA ILE A 514 -3.80 -24.89 1.34
C ILE A 514 -4.98 -25.87 1.40
N LYS A 515 -5.77 -25.81 2.48
CA LYS A 515 -6.96 -26.64 2.65
C LYS A 515 -8.03 -26.20 1.65
N THR A 516 -8.60 -27.17 0.93
CA THR A 516 -9.63 -26.94 -0.10
C THR A 516 -10.99 -27.50 0.29
N LYS A 517 -11.03 -28.50 1.18
CA LYS A 517 -12.23 -29.12 1.73
C LYS A 517 -11.99 -29.61 3.15
#